data_AF-A0AAQ6IN22-F1
#
_entry.id   AF-A0AAQ6IN22-F1
#
_cell.length_a   1.000
_cell.length_b   1.000
_cell.length_c   1.000
_cell.angle_alpha   90.00
_cell.angle_beta   90.00
_cell.angle_gamma   90.00
#
_symmetry.space_group_name_H-M   'P 1'
#
loop_
_entity.id
_entity.type
_entity.pdbx_description
1 polymer ?
#
loop_
_entity_poly.entity_id
_entity_poly.type
_entity_poly.pdbx_seq_one_letter_code
_entity_poly.pdbx_strand_id
1 'polypeptide(L)'
;MAEAHQARVQAAVEEMVQSLEKNHIRKMQGRMFRCSADCCDRSTDSMTQVHQCIERCHTPLAKAQGLVTSELEKFQDRLTRCTMHCNDKGKDLFDSGAKEPAVRSLMDRCVGSCVDDHVNLIPSMTRKLKENLDSIDQ
;
A
#
# COMPACT_ATOMS: atom_id res chain seq x y z
N MET A 1 14.52 -13.95 -12.94
CA MET A 1 15.13 -12.60 -12.81
C MET A 1 14.06 -11.54 -12.61
N ALA A 2 13.10 -11.39 -13.53
CA ALA A 2 11.88 -10.60 -13.27
C ALA A 2 11.17 -11.03 -11.96
N GLU A 3 11.07 -12.33 -11.71
CA GLU A 3 10.52 -12.89 -10.46
C GLU A 3 11.31 -12.49 -9.20
N ALA A 4 12.64 -12.34 -9.29
CA ALA A 4 13.45 -11.94 -8.14
C ALA A 4 13.24 -10.45 -7.81
N HIS A 5 13.18 -9.60 -8.84
CA HIS A 5 12.84 -8.18 -8.70
C HIS A 5 11.43 -8.00 -8.13
N GLN A 6 10.47 -8.79 -8.61
CA GLN A 6 9.10 -8.80 -8.10
C GLN A 6 9.02 -9.24 -6.63
N ALA A 7 9.70 -10.35 -6.27
CA ALA A 7 9.73 -10.86 -4.90
C ALA A 7 10.33 -9.84 -3.92
N ARG A 8 11.38 -9.10 -4.33
CA ARG A 8 11.99 -8.05 -3.50
C ARG A 8 11.02 -6.92 -3.18
N VAL A 9 10.30 -6.41 -4.19
CA VAL A 9 9.30 -5.36 -3.96
C VAL A 9 8.16 -5.89 -3.08
N GLN A 10 7.64 -7.09 -3.37
CA GLN A 10 6.55 -7.68 -2.61
C GLN A 10 6.92 -7.84 -1.13
N ALA A 11 8.11 -8.37 -0.83
CA ALA A 11 8.58 -8.53 0.54
C ALA A 11 8.68 -7.18 1.28
N ALA A 12 9.22 -6.14 0.63
CA ALA A 12 9.35 -4.82 1.24
C ALA A 12 7.98 -4.14 1.49
N VAL A 13 7.05 -4.29 0.55
CA VAL A 13 5.67 -3.80 0.70
C VAL A 13 4.94 -4.56 1.81
N GLU A 14 5.10 -5.88 1.85
CA GLU A 14 4.49 -6.72 2.87
C GLU A 14 5.00 -6.37 4.28
N GLU A 15 6.31 -6.22 4.45
CA GLU A 15 6.91 -5.80 5.73
C GLU A 15 6.34 -4.44 6.19
N MET A 16 6.24 -3.48 5.27
CA MET A 16 5.61 -2.19 5.56
C MET A 16 4.15 -2.36 6.00
N VAL A 17 3.34 -3.11 5.24
CA VAL A 17 1.91 -3.31 5.56
C VAL A 17 1.74 -4.00 6.90
N GLN A 18 2.53 -5.04 7.19
CA GLN A 18 2.54 -5.72 8.48
C GLN A 18 2.92 -4.75 9.62
N SER A 19 3.91 -3.86 9.38
CA SER A 19 4.30 -2.83 10.34
C SER A 19 3.17 -1.83 10.62
N LEU A 20 2.45 -1.38 9.60
CA LEU A 20 1.31 -0.46 9.75
C LEU A 20 0.14 -1.15 10.47
N GLU A 21 -0.16 -2.39 10.08
CA GLU A 21 -1.24 -3.18 10.69
C GLU A 21 -1.01 -3.39 12.18
N LYS A 22 0.15 -3.95 12.55
CA LYS A 22 0.48 -4.31 13.92
C LYS A 22 0.51 -3.11 14.86
N ASN A 23 1.04 -1.97 14.37
CA ASN A 23 1.29 -0.81 15.22
C ASN A 23 0.11 0.16 15.32
N HIS A 24 -0.74 0.23 14.28
CA HIS A 24 -1.81 1.23 14.17
C HIS A 24 -3.17 0.59 13.93
N ILE A 25 -3.35 -0.11 12.81
CA ILE A 25 -4.67 -0.59 12.34
C ILE A 25 -5.30 -1.55 13.36
N ARG A 26 -4.52 -2.48 13.93
CA ARG A 26 -5.03 -3.42 14.93
C ARG A 26 -5.59 -2.74 16.18
N LYS A 27 -4.92 -1.66 16.63
CA LYS A 27 -5.40 -0.87 17.77
C LYS A 27 -6.68 -0.13 17.42
N MET A 28 -6.77 0.41 16.20
CA MET A 28 -7.99 1.07 15.69
C MET A 28 -9.15 0.09 15.62
N GLN A 29 -8.95 -1.11 15.09
CA GLN A 29 -9.95 -2.19 15.08
C GLN A 29 -10.43 -2.50 16.50
N GLY A 30 -9.50 -2.65 17.45
CA GLY A 30 -9.86 -2.91 18.85
C GLY A 30 -10.72 -1.79 19.47
N ARG A 31 -10.43 -0.52 19.18
CA ARG A 31 -11.26 0.61 19.64
C ARG A 31 -12.63 0.63 18.97
N MET A 32 -12.65 0.44 17.66
CA MET A 32 -13.88 0.37 16.87
C MET A 32 -14.83 -0.71 17.43
N PHE A 33 -14.35 -1.93 17.66
CA PHE A 33 -15.20 -3.01 18.19
C PHE A 33 -15.72 -2.73 19.59
N ARG A 34 -14.91 -2.13 20.48
CA ARG A 34 -15.38 -1.75 21.82
C ARG A 34 -16.43 -0.64 21.75
N CYS A 35 -16.18 0.40 20.96
CA CYS A 35 -17.13 1.48 20.71
C CYS A 35 -18.46 0.93 20.18
N SER A 36 -18.42 0.02 19.21
CA SER A 36 -19.62 -0.62 18.66
C SER A 36 -20.37 -1.46 19.70
N ALA A 37 -19.65 -2.17 20.58
CA ALA A 37 -20.27 -2.89 21.69
C ALA A 37 -20.96 -1.94 22.67
N ASP A 38 -20.28 -0.85 23.07
CA ASP A 38 -20.85 0.19 23.95
C ASP A 38 -22.08 0.86 23.32
N CYS A 39 -22.15 0.96 21.99
CA CYS A 39 -23.36 1.43 21.28
C CYS A 39 -24.52 0.44 21.44
N CYS A 40 -24.25 -0.87 21.33
CA CYS A 40 -25.27 -1.91 21.44
C CYS A 40 -25.84 -2.07 22.86
N ASP A 41 -25.05 -1.74 23.89
CA ASP A 41 -25.48 -1.85 25.29
C ASP A 41 -26.44 -0.70 25.72
N ARG A 42 -26.66 0.30 24.87
CA ARG A 42 -27.56 1.45 25.16
C ARG A 42 -29.03 1.05 25.01
N SER A 43 -29.60 0.49 26.08
CA SER A 43 -30.98 0.00 26.10
C SER A 43 -32.05 1.08 25.87
N THR A 44 -31.72 2.35 26.03
CA THR A 44 -32.64 3.49 25.84
C THR A 44 -32.63 4.04 24.41
N ASP A 45 -31.60 3.72 23.62
CA ASP A 45 -31.46 4.23 22.26
C ASP A 45 -32.36 3.42 21.32
N SER A 46 -32.97 4.11 20.34
CA SER A 46 -33.66 3.44 19.25
C SER A 46 -32.68 2.69 18.34
N MET A 47 -33.18 1.74 17.56
CA MET A 47 -32.37 1.01 16.58
C MET A 47 -31.58 1.95 15.66
N THR A 48 -32.19 3.02 15.16
CA THR A 48 -31.52 3.99 14.27
C THR A 48 -30.37 4.71 14.97
N GLN A 49 -30.53 5.08 16.25
CA GLN A 49 -29.48 5.73 17.02
C GLN A 49 -28.29 4.80 17.25
N VAL A 50 -28.55 3.51 17.54
CA VAL A 50 -27.50 2.49 17.69
C VAL A 50 -26.73 2.29 16.38
N HIS A 51 -27.42 2.17 15.23
CA HIS A 51 -26.75 2.02 13.93
C HIS A 51 -25.87 3.23 13.60
N GLN A 52 -26.36 4.46 13.80
CA GLN A 52 -25.57 5.68 13.60
C GLN A 52 -24.39 5.78 14.58
N CYS A 53 -24.51 5.23 15.79
CA CYS A 53 -23.40 5.15 16.74
C CYS A 53 -22.31 4.19 16.20
N ILE A 54 -22.69 3.01 15.74
CA ILE A 54 -21.78 2.02 15.15
C ILE A 54 -21.07 2.57 13.91
N GLU A 55 -21.79 3.22 12.99
CA GLU A 55 -21.20 3.82 11.79
C GLU A 55 -20.12 4.86 12.14
N ARG A 56 -20.36 5.67 13.19
CA ARG A 56 -19.38 6.62 13.71
C ARG A 56 -18.14 5.91 14.27
N CYS A 57 -18.31 4.81 15.00
CA CYS A 57 -17.18 4.00 15.50
C CYS A 57 -16.31 3.45 14.35
N HIS A 58 -16.90 3.14 13.19
CA HIS A 58 -16.19 2.57 12.03
C HIS A 58 -15.46 3.61 11.18
N THR A 59 -15.92 4.88 11.20
CA THR A 59 -15.42 5.94 10.33
C THR A 59 -13.90 6.15 10.41
N PRO A 60 -13.25 6.22 11.60
CA PRO A 60 -11.81 6.40 11.70
C PRO A 60 -11.03 5.26 11.04
N LEU A 61 -11.45 4.00 11.26
CA LEU A 61 -10.79 2.83 10.68
C LEU A 61 -10.95 2.80 9.16
N ALA A 62 -12.15 3.10 8.65
CA ALA A 62 -12.40 3.17 7.21
C ALA A 62 -11.51 4.23 6.54
N LYS A 63 -11.36 5.41 7.16
CA LYS A 63 -10.45 6.47 6.69
C LYS A 63 -8.98 6.00 6.67
N ALA A 64 -8.54 5.33 7.73
CA ALA A 64 -7.19 4.77 7.81
C ALA A 64 -6.91 3.73 6.72
N GLN A 65 -7.84 2.79 6.53
CA GLN A 65 -7.74 1.76 5.48
C GLN A 65 -7.70 2.39 4.08
N GLY A 66 -8.58 3.35 3.80
CA GLY A 66 -8.61 4.06 2.52
C GLY A 66 -7.30 4.80 2.22
N LEU A 67 -6.69 5.42 3.24
CA LEU A 67 -5.41 6.12 3.09
C LEU A 67 -4.26 5.16 2.77
N VAL A 68 -4.17 4.02 3.46
CA VAL A 68 -3.14 3.00 3.18
C VAL A 68 -3.34 2.40 1.78
N THR A 69 -4.56 2.03 1.42
CA THR A 69 -4.89 1.47 0.09
C THR A 69 -4.53 2.44 -1.02
N SER A 70 -4.96 3.70 -0.92
CA SER A 70 -4.68 4.71 -1.95
C SER A 70 -3.19 4.93 -2.16
N GLU A 71 -2.39 4.92 -1.08
CA GLU A 71 -0.95 5.12 -1.20
C GLU A 71 -0.24 3.91 -1.81
N LEU A 72 -0.68 2.69 -1.46
CA LEU A 72 -0.21 1.45 -2.08
C LEU A 72 -0.55 1.37 -3.57
N GLU A 73 -1.73 1.82 -3.97
CA GLU A 73 -2.15 1.88 -5.38
C GLU A 73 -1.25 2.84 -6.18
N LYS A 74 -1.00 4.05 -5.66
CA LYS A 74 -0.08 5.01 -6.29
C LYS A 74 1.34 4.45 -6.42
N PHE A 75 1.81 3.73 -5.39
CA PHE A 75 3.11 3.08 -5.43
C PHE A 75 3.18 2.02 -6.54
N GLN A 76 2.18 1.14 -6.62
CA GLN A 76 2.10 0.09 -7.64
C GLN A 76 1.98 0.65 -9.06
N ASP A 77 1.17 1.69 -9.25
CA ASP A 77 1.00 2.38 -10.53
C ASP A 77 2.32 3.00 -11.03
N ARG A 78 3.08 3.66 -10.15
CA ARG A 78 4.41 4.20 -10.48
C ARG A 78 5.40 3.10 -10.85
N LEU A 79 5.43 2.00 -10.11
CA LEU A 79 6.32 0.87 -10.41
C LEU A 79 5.96 0.21 -11.75
N THR A 80 4.67 0.04 -12.02
CA THR A 80 4.16 -0.53 -13.27
C THR A 80 4.56 0.35 -14.45
N ARG A 81 4.37 1.67 -14.36
CA ARG A 81 4.85 2.61 -15.38
C ARG A 81 6.36 2.56 -15.60
N CYS A 82 7.14 2.46 -14.53
CA CYS A 82 8.60 2.32 -14.64
C CYS A 82 8.99 1.06 -15.43
N THR A 83 8.33 -0.06 -15.13
CA THR A 83 8.56 -1.34 -15.81
C THR A 83 8.11 -1.30 -17.28
N MET A 84 6.98 -0.65 -17.58
CA MET A 84 6.53 -0.45 -18.97
C MET A 84 7.53 0.37 -19.78
N HIS A 85 8.09 1.45 -19.21
CA HIS A 85 9.13 2.22 -19.87
C HIS A 85 10.41 1.41 -20.13
N CYS A 86 10.74 0.45 -19.26
CA CYS A 86 11.81 -0.50 -19.55
C CYS A 86 11.46 -1.42 -20.74
N ASN A 87 10.23 -1.93 -20.82
CA ASN A 87 9.77 -2.72 -21.95
C ASN A 87 9.89 -1.95 -23.28
N ASP A 88 9.48 -0.68 -23.28
CA ASP A 88 9.60 0.19 -24.46
C ASP A 88 11.06 0.33 -24.90
N LYS A 89 11.98 0.62 -23.97
CA LYS A 89 13.42 0.67 -24.25
C LYS A 89 13.97 -0.65 -24.79
N GLY A 90 13.49 -1.78 -24.25
CA GLY A 90 13.87 -3.11 -24.72
C GLY A 90 13.43 -3.34 -26.17
N LYS A 91 12.19 -2.93 -26.49
CA LYS A 91 11.63 -3.01 -27.84
C LYS A 91 12.37 -2.11 -28.82
N ASP A 92 12.63 -0.86 -28.46
CA ASP A 92 13.38 0.08 -29.29
C ASP A 92 14.80 -0.44 -29.59
N LEU A 93 15.46 -1.03 -28.58
CA LEU A 93 16.78 -1.63 -28.77
C LEU A 93 16.72 -2.84 -29.72
N PHE A 94 15.70 -3.69 -29.58
CA PHE A 94 15.49 -4.82 -30.50
C PHE A 94 15.25 -4.35 -31.94
N ASP A 95 14.37 -3.37 -32.12
CA ASP A 95 14.00 -2.81 -33.43
C ASP A 95 15.20 -2.11 -34.10
N SER A 96 16.17 -1.62 -33.32
CA SER A 96 17.45 -1.08 -33.83
C SER A 96 18.45 -2.14 -34.33
N GLY A 97 18.09 -3.43 -34.27
CA GLY A 97 18.91 -4.55 -34.75
C GLY A 97 19.79 -5.19 -33.68
N ALA A 98 19.59 -4.85 -32.40
CA ALA A 98 20.32 -5.50 -31.32
C ALA A 98 19.88 -6.96 -31.13
N LYS A 99 20.84 -7.84 -30.79
CA LYS A 99 20.55 -9.25 -30.50
C LYS A 99 19.86 -9.43 -29.15
N GLU A 100 19.08 -10.49 -29.03
CA GLU A 100 18.33 -10.85 -27.81
C GLU A 100 19.16 -10.78 -26.50
N PRO A 101 20.44 -11.21 -26.43
CA PRO A 101 21.22 -11.11 -25.20
C PRO A 101 21.43 -9.66 -24.73
N ALA A 102 21.60 -8.72 -25.67
CA ALA A 102 21.77 -7.31 -25.35
C ALA A 102 20.46 -6.70 -24.83
N VAL A 103 19.33 -7.03 -25.46
CA VAL A 103 17.98 -6.61 -25.03
C VAL A 103 17.68 -7.16 -23.62
N ARG A 104 17.94 -8.45 -23.39
CA ARG A 104 17.73 -9.08 -22.07
C ARG A 104 18.59 -8.42 -20.99
N SER A 105 19.83 -8.08 -21.31
CA SER A 105 20.75 -7.41 -20.38
C SER A 105 20.30 -5.97 -20.07
N LEU A 106 19.77 -5.24 -21.06
CA LEU A 106 19.17 -3.92 -20.85
C LEU A 106 17.93 -4.01 -19.95
N MET A 107 17.02 -4.94 -20.26
CA MET A 107 15.79 -5.15 -19.51
C MET A 107 16.07 -5.43 -18.03
N ASP A 108 17.01 -6.34 -17.75
CA ASP A 108 17.35 -6.71 -16.37
C ASP A 108 17.91 -5.53 -15.57
N ARG A 109 18.82 -4.74 -16.15
CA ARG A 109 19.35 -3.53 -15.50
C ARG A 109 18.28 -2.47 -15.29
N CYS A 110 17.43 -2.23 -16.29
CA CYS A 110 16.39 -1.21 -16.23
C CYS A 110 15.35 -1.53 -15.15
N VAL A 111 14.83 -2.77 -15.16
CA VAL A 111 13.85 -3.22 -14.16
C VAL A 111 14.48 -3.28 -12.77
N GLY A 112 15.74 -3.71 -12.65
CA GLY A 112 16.48 -3.67 -11.39
C GLY A 112 16.55 -2.27 -10.79
N SER A 113 16.90 -1.26 -11.60
CA SER A 113 16.90 0.14 -11.17
C SER A 113 15.50 0.61 -10.74
N CYS A 114 14.46 0.29 -11.50
CA CYS A 114 13.08 0.61 -11.12
C CYS A 114 12.74 0.04 -9.74
N VAL A 115 13.08 -1.23 -9.49
CA VAL A 115 12.82 -1.88 -8.19
C VAL A 115 13.62 -1.23 -7.07
N ASP A 116 14.92 -1.01 -7.26
CA ASP A 116 15.77 -0.40 -6.23
C ASP A 116 15.27 1.02 -5.88
N ASP A 117 14.94 1.84 -6.89
CA ASP A 117 14.40 3.17 -6.69
C ASP A 117 13.08 3.15 -5.90
N HIS A 118 12.17 2.23 -6.23
CA HIS A 118 10.87 2.13 -5.55
C HIS A 118 11.00 1.55 -4.14
N VAL A 119 11.83 0.54 -3.92
CA VAL A 119 12.10 -0.01 -2.58
C VAL A 119 12.67 1.08 -1.67
N ASN A 120 13.56 1.92 -2.18
CA ASN A 120 14.12 3.05 -1.42
C ASN A 120 13.08 4.12 -1.03
N LEU A 121 11.93 4.18 -1.71
CA LEU A 121 10.84 5.10 -1.34
C LEU A 121 9.99 4.57 -0.17
N ILE A 122 9.91 3.24 0.01
CA ILE A 122 9.03 2.58 0.99
C ILE A 122 9.23 3.13 2.41
N PRO A 123 10.46 3.32 2.95
CA PRO A 123 10.64 3.83 4.31
C PRO A 123 10.05 5.24 4.50
N SER A 124 10.19 6.11 3.51
CA SER A 124 9.66 7.48 3.56
C SER A 124 8.14 7.51 3.49
N MET A 125 7.56 6.66 2.62
CA MET A 125 6.12 6.47 2.49
C MET A 125 5.53 5.89 3.77
N THR A 126 6.19 4.87 4.35
CA THR A 126 5.81 4.25 5.62
C THR A 126 5.71 5.29 6.74
N ARG A 127 6.73 6.16 6.87
CA ARG A 127 6.72 7.22 7.89
C ARG A 127 5.55 8.17 7.71
N LYS A 128 5.31 8.66 6.48
CA LYS A 128 4.16 9.54 6.19
C LYS A 128 2.83 8.87 6.48
N LEU A 129 2.69 7.58 6.14
CA LEU A 129 1.49 6.80 6.46
C LEU A 129 1.28 6.72 7.96
N LYS A 130 2.33 6.45 8.76
CA LYS A 130 2.24 6.43 10.23
C LYS A 130 1.78 7.78 10.79
N GLU A 131 2.43 8.87 10.37
CA GLU A 131 2.06 10.24 10.79
C GLU A 131 0.59 10.56 10.46
N ASN A 132 0.13 10.20 9.25
CA ASN A 132 -1.26 10.38 8.86
C ASN A 132 -2.21 9.53 9.70
N LEU A 133 -1.87 8.28 9.98
CA LEU A 133 -2.69 7.38 10.81
C LEU A 133 -2.79 7.87 12.26
N ASP A 134 -1.71 8.44 12.81
CA ASP A 134 -1.69 9.02 14.15
C ASP A 134 -2.53 10.30 14.24
N SER A 135 -2.72 11.02 13.13
CA SER A 135 -3.56 12.23 13.06
C SER A 135 -5.06 11.96 12.85
N ILE A 136 -5.48 10.71 12.66
CA ILE A 136 -6.90 10.37 12.55
C ILE A 136 -7.49 10.39 13.96
N ASP A 137 -8.43 11.30 14.21
CA ASP A 137 -9.21 11.33 15.46
C ASP A 137 -9.91 9.98 15.70
N GLN A 138 -9.78 9.45 16.91
CA GLN A 138 -10.21 8.09 17.29
C GLN A 138 -11.25 8.11 18.40
#